data_AF-A0A3S0WAK0-F1
#
_entry.id   AF-A0A3S0WAK0-F1
#
_cell.length_a   1.000
_cell.length_b   1.000
_cell.length_c   1.000
_cell.angle_alpha   90.00
_cell.angle_beta   90.00
_cell.angle_gamma   90.00
#
_symmetry.space_group_name_H-M   'P 1'
#
loop_
_entity.id
_entity.type
_entity.pdbx_description
1 polymer ?
#
loop_
_entity_poly.entity_id
_entity_poly.type
_entity_poly.pdbx_seq_one_letter_code
_entity_poly.pdbx_strand_id
1 'polypeptide(L)'
;MGIMTFNLFVCRVQTGGKVMRKIEMTMVSMRNTAVPLLCLRLPLMRRLALWLSLSLSMLFMSGNHLYASDIGGIKEFFPSIQSSIYSWQYSSSILRGVKLSDVYTFNNTKTTFFGPAYANVWTSPANFLQCMPPTGRKFSYALCYYSGPNGSTGNNPDNPSLPCKLSPDGIVANCTCYEISTDDVSPKIPYYVDIHAISNLGIYQETVETCGNEGEKCAATDRDPPVCDAINTNLLVPGADLISVFSPIYIRNYFNQGGGNSTDCRDKDAGVYAGCMTAPCYRTGEKDAQGRNLVECKCPVFDGPYQIGQAKQSCNANESPPGITALSSEQSAIRGNNVWSAAFNPAGSPIEIPAGACVPDLPGDKGCGLFDPSKDYGKIVDPAGALCTNVCTAYGASSVNNNDIQVGYSCDATLCTTLGIGQESNPNFPPPRSDQVQLLGKACSGIQDINGMKAILLVEALAECSCCASQVCGCNNINQPTNQAILGLNQQQRAVSIQPQCDINNTLCGSNP
;
A
#
# COMPACT_ATOMS: atom_id res chain seq x y z
N MET A 1 -29.21 -29.46 -27.70
CA MET A 1 -28.56 -28.13 -27.69
C MET A 1 -27.08 -28.36 -27.95
N GLY A 2 -26.52 -27.77 -29.01
CA GLY A 2 -25.11 -27.96 -29.39
C GLY A 2 -24.23 -26.89 -28.74
N ILE A 3 -23.10 -27.29 -28.17
CA ILE A 3 -22.09 -26.38 -27.61
C ILE A 3 -21.36 -25.69 -28.77
N MET A 4 -21.39 -24.36 -28.82
CA MET A 4 -20.55 -23.57 -29.72
C MET A 4 -19.22 -23.24 -29.03
N THR A 5 -18.11 -23.71 -29.60
CA THR A 5 -16.76 -23.36 -29.15
C THR A 5 -16.21 -22.22 -30.00
N PHE A 6 -15.88 -21.08 -29.39
CA PHE A 6 -15.23 -19.97 -30.07
C PHE A 6 -13.71 -20.11 -29.99
N ASN A 7 -13.03 -20.20 -31.13
CA ASN A 7 -11.56 -20.14 -31.21
C ASN A 7 -11.12 -18.75 -31.71
N LEU A 8 -10.39 -18.01 -30.86
CA LEU A 8 -9.85 -16.70 -31.20
C LEU A 8 -8.48 -16.84 -31.86
N PHE A 9 -8.39 -16.59 -33.17
CA PHE A 9 -7.12 -16.56 -33.90
C PHE A 9 -6.59 -15.13 -34.03
N VAL A 10 -5.41 -14.86 -33.45
CA VAL A 10 -4.70 -13.59 -33.61
C VAL A 10 -3.59 -13.75 -34.65
N CYS A 11 -3.87 -13.40 -35.90
CA CYS A 11 -2.87 -13.41 -36.97
C CYS A 11 -2.10 -12.08 -37.06
N ARG A 12 -0.78 -12.14 -36.95
CA ARG A 12 0.12 -10.98 -37.04
C ARG A 12 0.56 -10.77 -38.49
N VAL A 13 -0.13 -9.91 -39.24
CA VAL A 13 0.32 -9.49 -40.57
C VAL A 13 1.33 -8.34 -40.42
N GLN A 14 2.52 -8.52 -40.99
CA GLN A 14 3.61 -7.53 -40.91
C GLN A 14 3.93 -6.98 -42.31
N THR A 15 3.45 -5.79 -42.60
CA THR A 15 3.82 -5.00 -43.79
C THR A 15 4.23 -3.59 -43.35
N GLY A 16 5.37 -3.12 -43.85
CA GLY A 16 5.69 -1.68 -43.96
C GLY A 16 5.44 -0.77 -42.75
N GLY A 17 5.92 -1.12 -41.55
CA GLY A 17 6.27 -0.10 -40.55
C GLY A 17 5.15 0.77 -39.94
N LYS A 18 3.98 0.20 -39.64
CA LYS A 18 3.04 0.73 -38.62
C LYS A 18 2.13 -0.38 -38.09
N VAL A 19 1.91 -0.43 -36.78
CA VAL A 19 0.97 -1.38 -36.16
C VAL A 19 -0.34 -0.65 -35.88
N MET A 20 -1.43 -1.11 -36.50
CA MET A 20 -2.80 -0.77 -36.07
C MET A 20 -3.54 -2.06 -35.75
N ARG A 21 -4.20 -2.12 -34.58
CA ARG A 21 -5.12 -3.20 -34.24
C ARG A 21 -6.49 -2.86 -34.81
N LYS A 22 -6.94 -3.63 -35.81
CA LYS A 22 -8.34 -3.63 -36.27
C LYS A 22 -8.96 -4.95 -35.86
N ILE A 23 -10.09 -4.89 -35.14
CA ILE A 23 -10.90 -6.08 -34.82
C ILE A 23 -12.04 -6.09 -35.82
N GLU A 24 -12.08 -7.11 -36.69
CA GLU A 24 -13.24 -7.40 -37.54
C GLU A 24 -13.79 -8.78 -37.17
N MET A 25 -15.04 -8.81 -36.72
CA MET A 25 -15.81 -10.05 -36.57
C MET A 25 -16.48 -10.37 -37.90
N THR A 26 -15.96 -11.36 -38.61
CA THR A 26 -16.54 -11.84 -39.87
C THR A 26 -17.02 -13.27 -39.71
N MET A 27 -18.33 -13.50 -39.84
CA MET A 27 -18.87 -14.85 -40.01
C MET A 27 -18.49 -15.39 -41.39
N VAL A 28 -17.77 -16.52 -41.43
CA VAL A 28 -17.39 -17.17 -42.69
C VAL A 28 -18.06 -18.54 -42.80
N SER A 29 -18.94 -18.68 -43.79
CA SER A 29 -19.44 -19.96 -44.28
C SER A 29 -18.45 -20.53 -45.29
N MET A 30 -18.16 -21.83 -45.23
CA MET A 30 -17.17 -22.49 -46.08
C MET A 30 -17.63 -22.65 -47.54
N ARG A 31 -16.75 -22.31 -48.51
CA ARG A 31 -16.67 -22.99 -49.82
C ARG A 31 -15.34 -22.72 -50.53
N ASN A 32 -14.89 -23.72 -51.32
CA ASN A 32 -13.62 -23.76 -52.04
C ASN A 32 -13.58 -22.86 -53.29
N THR A 33 -12.39 -22.35 -53.67
CA THR A 33 -11.76 -22.44 -55.01
C THR A 33 -10.39 -21.73 -55.00
N ALA A 34 -9.56 -21.85 -56.05
CA ALA A 34 -8.12 -21.54 -56.00
C ALA A 34 -7.50 -20.97 -57.30
N VAL A 35 -6.31 -20.34 -57.18
CA VAL A 35 -5.28 -20.06 -58.23
C VAL A 35 -5.59 -18.89 -59.24
N PRO A 36 -4.65 -18.10 -59.84
CA PRO A 36 -3.25 -17.68 -59.52
C PRO A 36 -2.90 -16.15 -59.68
N LEU A 37 -1.65 -15.79 -59.32
CA LEU A 37 -0.68 -14.77 -59.86
C LEU A 37 -1.13 -13.43 -60.52
N LEU A 38 -0.44 -12.34 -60.12
CA LEU A 38 0.46 -11.59 -61.03
C LEU A 38 1.55 -10.76 -60.29
N CYS A 39 2.74 -10.63 -60.89
CA CYS A 39 3.85 -9.78 -60.40
C CYS A 39 3.94 -8.45 -61.16
N LEU A 40 4.46 -7.39 -60.54
CA LEU A 40 5.02 -6.23 -61.26
C LEU A 40 6.09 -5.48 -60.43
N ARG A 41 7.07 -4.87 -61.11
CA ARG A 41 8.29 -4.25 -60.57
C ARG A 41 8.26 -2.71 -60.62
N LEU A 42 8.99 -2.08 -59.69
CA LEU A 42 9.86 -0.85 -59.75
C LEU A 42 9.85 0.03 -61.02
N PRO A 43 10.00 1.38 -60.92
CA PRO A 43 11.17 2.08 -60.32
C PRO A 43 10.81 3.29 -59.40
N LEU A 44 11.65 3.94 -58.58
CA LEU A 44 13.09 4.29 -58.52
C LEU A 44 13.53 5.54 -59.32
N MET A 45 13.61 6.70 -58.65
CA MET A 45 14.40 7.95 -58.90
C MET A 45 13.89 9.05 -57.94
N ARG A 46 14.57 10.13 -57.51
CA ARG A 46 15.99 10.52 -57.28
C ARG A 46 15.97 12.03 -56.86
N ARG A 47 16.79 12.42 -55.87
CA ARG A 47 17.51 13.74 -55.72
C ARG A 47 16.86 15.03 -55.16
N LEU A 48 17.62 15.64 -54.21
CA LEU A 48 17.95 17.08 -53.97
C LEU A 48 16.83 18.04 -53.49
N ALA A 49 17.09 19.13 -52.72
CA ALA A 49 18.33 19.70 -52.13
C ALA A 49 18.05 20.60 -50.89
N LEU A 50 19.14 21.13 -50.29
CA LEU A 50 19.28 22.16 -49.23
C LEU A 50 18.35 23.39 -49.33
N TRP A 51 18.21 24.17 -48.25
CA TRP A 51 18.83 25.52 -48.09
C TRP A 51 18.78 26.00 -46.63
N LEU A 52 19.54 27.05 -46.30
CA LEU A 52 19.98 27.45 -44.95
C LEU A 52 19.78 28.96 -44.72
N SER A 53 19.47 29.44 -43.50
CA SER A 53 19.77 30.83 -43.09
C SER A 53 19.59 31.10 -41.57
N LEU A 54 20.59 31.79 -40.99
CA LEU A 54 20.54 32.55 -39.73
C LEU A 54 19.73 33.86 -39.96
N SER A 55 19.26 34.67 -38.99
CA SER A 55 20.06 35.35 -37.95
C SER A 55 19.21 36.10 -36.90
N LEU A 56 19.64 36.02 -35.64
CA LEU A 56 20.03 37.11 -34.72
C LEU A 56 19.19 38.41 -34.58
N SER A 57 18.86 38.76 -33.32
CA SER A 57 18.80 40.16 -32.81
C SER A 57 18.98 40.20 -31.27
N MET A 58 19.83 41.11 -30.79
CA MET A 58 20.09 41.46 -29.37
C MET A 58 19.81 42.96 -29.14
N LEU A 59 19.76 43.39 -27.87
CA LEU A 59 19.63 44.75 -27.26
C LEU A 59 18.23 44.93 -26.62
N PHE A 60 18.03 45.25 -25.33
CA PHE A 60 18.64 46.18 -24.37
C PHE A 60 18.21 45.79 -22.91
N MET A 61 18.65 46.33 -21.75
CA MET A 61 19.64 47.34 -21.28
C MET A 61 20.31 46.83 -19.97
N SER A 62 21.28 47.58 -19.42
CA SER A 62 21.93 47.42 -18.11
C SER A 62 21.33 48.29 -16.98
N GLY A 63 21.46 47.89 -15.71
CA GLY A 63 21.23 48.79 -14.55
C GLY A 63 21.39 48.11 -13.18
N ASN A 64 22.44 48.46 -12.42
CA ASN A 64 22.78 47.82 -11.13
C ASN A 64 21.99 48.40 -9.95
N HIS A 65 21.77 47.59 -8.90
CA HIS A 65 22.19 47.99 -7.55
C HIS A 65 22.46 46.80 -6.63
N LEU A 66 23.51 46.91 -5.81
CA LEU A 66 23.95 45.91 -4.85
C LEU A 66 23.11 45.96 -3.56
N TYR A 67 22.73 44.80 -3.03
CA TYR A 67 22.76 44.53 -1.59
C TYR A 67 23.06 43.04 -1.38
N ALA A 68 24.28 42.75 -0.92
CA ALA A 68 24.69 41.44 -0.45
C ALA A 68 24.99 41.55 1.04
N SER A 69 24.36 40.69 1.84
CA SER A 69 24.65 40.52 3.27
C SER A 69 24.55 39.03 3.59
N ASP A 70 25.61 38.50 4.19
CA ASP A 70 25.89 37.07 4.38
C ASP A 70 24.72 36.18 4.79
N ILE A 71 24.47 35.15 3.97
CA ILE A 71 24.10 33.81 4.44
C ILE A 71 25.04 32.82 3.77
N GLY A 72 25.74 32.02 4.58
CA GLY A 72 26.83 31.18 4.08
C GLY A 72 26.37 30.01 3.21
N GLY A 73 27.03 29.83 2.07
CA GLY A 73 27.35 28.48 1.56
C GLY A 73 26.23 27.66 0.91
N ILE A 74 25.25 28.28 0.25
CA ILE A 74 24.35 27.51 -0.63
C ILE A 74 25.14 27.09 -1.89
N LYS A 75 25.56 25.82 -1.94
CA LYS A 75 26.03 25.15 -3.17
C LYS A 75 24.85 24.80 -4.09
N GLU A 76 24.15 25.82 -4.58
CA GLU A 76 23.35 25.68 -5.80
C GLU A 76 24.24 25.98 -7.00
N PHE A 77 24.58 24.94 -7.77
CA PHE A 77 24.61 24.92 -9.23
C PHE A 77 24.92 23.46 -9.67
N PHE A 78 24.21 22.96 -10.68
CA PHE A 78 24.26 21.58 -11.24
C PHE A 78 23.60 20.40 -10.46
N PRO A 79 22.26 20.38 -10.24
CA PRO A 79 21.56 19.19 -9.72
C PRO A 79 21.25 18.08 -10.76
N SER A 80 21.45 18.32 -12.06
CA SER A 80 20.85 17.50 -13.13
C SER A 80 21.61 16.22 -13.52
N ILE A 81 22.94 16.20 -13.36
CA ILE A 81 23.75 15.05 -13.82
C ILE A 81 23.78 13.94 -12.74
N GLN A 82 24.05 14.28 -11.47
CA GLN A 82 24.07 13.28 -10.39
C GLN A 82 22.70 12.60 -10.18
N SER A 83 21.61 13.35 -10.24
CA SER A 83 20.25 12.81 -10.12
C SER A 83 19.88 11.86 -11.26
N SER A 84 20.30 12.16 -12.50
CA SER A 84 20.10 11.26 -13.65
C SER A 84 20.92 9.97 -13.57
N ILE A 85 22.16 10.06 -13.07
CA ILE A 85 23.03 8.88 -12.86
C ILE A 85 22.45 7.98 -11.77
N TYR A 86 22.09 8.54 -10.61
CA TYR A 86 21.44 7.80 -9.52
C TYR A 86 20.19 7.06 -10.00
N SER A 87 19.31 7.76 -10.74
CA SER A 87 18.05 7.18 -11.23
C SER A 87 18.26 6.03 -12.21
N TRP A 88 19.25 6.18 -13.09
CA TRP A 88 19.63 5.12 -14.01
C TRP A 88 20.23 3.91 -13.28
N GLN A 89 21.11 4.15 -12.30
CA GLN A 89 21.69 3.08 -11.46
C GLN A 89 20.60 2.35 -10.67
N TYR A 90 19.78 3.07 -9.90
CA TYR A 90 18.68 2.50 -9.11
C TYR A 90 17.69 1.72 -9.98
N SER A 91 17.26 2.30 -11.12
CA SER A 91 16.42 1.60 -12.10
C SER A 91 17.10 0.32 -12.61
N SER A 92 18.39 0.37 -12.97
CA SER A 92 19.10 -0.83 -13.45
C SER A 92 19.15 -1.95 -12.42
N SER A 93 19.19 -1.62 -11.12
CA SER A 93 19.24 -2.57 -10.01
C SER A 93 17.91 -3.25 -9.71
N ILE A 94 16.77 -2.60 -9.95
CA ILE A 94 15.43 -3.15 -9.61
C ILE A 94 14.76 -3.89 -10.78
N LEU A 95 15.07 -3.56 -12.03
CA LEU A 95 14.22 -3.97 -13.17
C LEU A 95 14.45 -5.38 -13.71
N ARG A 96 15.24 -6.23 -13.03
CA ARG A 96 15.42 -7.68 -13.32
C ARG A 96 15.60 -8.04 -14.82
N GLY A 97 16.23 -7.17 -15.60
CA GLY A 97 16.47 -7.38 -17.05
C GLY A 97 15.36 -6.92 -18.00
N VAL A 98 14.28 -6.29 -17.51
CA VAL A 98 13.26 -5.64 -18.35
C VAL A 98 13.86 -4.37 -18.98
N LYS A 99 13.79 -4.26 -20.32
CA LYS A 99 14.20 -3.04 -21.05
C LYS A 99 13.08 -2.02 -21.00
N LEU A 100 13.41 -0.79 -20.59
CA LEU A 100 12.45 0.00 -19.82
C LEU A 100 12.35 1.49 -20.19
N SER A 101 12.70 1.89 -21.42
CA SER A 101 12.61 3.29 -21.85
C SER A 101 11.18 3.84 -21.93
N ASP A 102 10.17 2.96 -21.96
CA ASP A 102 8.80 3.32 -22.40
C ASP A 102 7.71 3.04 -21.33
N VAL A 103 8.04 2.43 -20.18
CA VAL A 103 7.01 1.87 -19.24
C VAL A 103 7.16 2.33 -17.79
N TYR A 104 8.35 2.74 -17.35
CA TYR A 104 8.57 3.28 -16.01
C TYR A 104 9.68 4.32 -16.04
N THR A 105 9.59 5.32 -15.19
CA THR A 105 10.63 6.32 -14.98
C THR A 105 10.70 6.57 -13.49
N PHE A 106 11.86 6.32 -12.89
CA PHE A 106 12.04 6.53 -11.45
C PHE A 106 11.87 8.00 -11.10
N ASN A 107 11.06 8.27 -10.07
CA ASN A 107 10.78 9.61 -9.61
C ASN A 107 11.92 10.15 -8.72
N ASN A 108 12.91 10.74 -9.37
CA ASN A 108 13.97 11.53 -8.73
C ASN A 108 13.65 13.03 -8.67
N THR A 109 12.44 13.44 -9.07
CA THR A 109 12.04 14.85 -9.00
C THR A 109 11.86 15.25 -7.54
N LYS A 110 12.17 16.51 -7.21
CA LYS A 110 11.88 17.07 -5.89
C LYS A 110 10.37 17.20 -5.72
N THR A 111 9.75 16.19 -5.12
CA THR A 111 8.31 16.17 -4.81
C THR A 111 7.98 17.16 -3.69
N THR A 112 8.95 17.42 -2.80
CA THR A 112 8.88 18.48 -1.78
C THR A 112 10.11 19.38 -1.81
N PHE A 113 10.10 20.46 -1.03
CA PHE A 113 11.29 21.29 -0.78
C PHE A 113 12.45 20.49 -0.16
N PHE A 114 12.14 19.45 0.63
CA PHE A 114 13.10 18.74 1.47
C PHE A 114 13.78 17.56 0.77
N GLY A 115 13.22 17.04 -0.33
CA GLY A 115 13.82 15.91 -1.03
C GLY A 115 13.06 15.43 -2.26
N PRO A 116 13.65 14.46 -2.98
CA PRO A 116 12.98 13.69 -4.01
C PRO A 116 12.01 12.66 -3.40
N ALA A 117 11.29 11.91 -4.24
CA ALA A 117 10.26 11.00 -3.75
C ALA A 117 10.78 9.98 -2.71
N TYR A 118 11.97 9.45 -2.94
CA TYR A 118 12.63 8.52 -2.02
C TYR A 118 13.17 9.12 -0.72
N ALA A 119 12.91 10.40 -0.44
CA ALA A 119 13.07 10.97 0.90
C ALA A 119 11.81 10.80 1.79
N ASN A 120 10.73 10.17 1.27
CA ASN A 120 9.49 9.87 2.02
C ASN A 120 9.04 11.05 2.91
N VAL A 121 8.86 12.24 2.30
CA VAL A 121 8.67 13.49 3.04
C VAL A 121 7.19 13.73 3.34
N TRP A 122 6.79 13.43 4.55
CA TRP A 122 5.44 13.69 5.04
C TRP A 122 5.34 15.11 5.60
N THR A 123 4.50 15.95 4.98
CA THR A 123 4.32 17.35 5.39
C THR A 123 2.95 17.63 5.99
N SER A 124 1.94 16.82 5.64
CA SER A 124 0.58 16.95 6.16
C SER A 124 -0.17 15.60 6.18
N PRO A 125 -1.19 15.46 7.04
CA PRO A 125 -2.14 14.34 7.02
C PRO A 125 -2.69 13.97 5.63
N ALA A 126 -2.97 14.96 4.77
CA ALA A 126 -3.55 14.72 3.44
C ALA A 126 -2.60 14.00 2.48
N ASN A 127 -1.28 14.03 2.76
CA ASN A 127 -0.28 13.38 1.91
C ASN A 127 -0.46 11.85 1.88
N PHE A 128 -0.95 11.25 2.97
CA PHE A 128 -1.27 9.82 3.02
C PHE A 128 -2.59 9.52 2.30
N LEU A 129 -2.45 9.14 1.03
CA LEU A 129 -3.53 8.61 0.20
C LEU A 129 -3.93 7.22 0.73
N GLN A 130 -5.19 7.08 1.11
CA GLN A 130 -5.76 5.80 1.55
C GLN A 130 -6.03 4.91 0.34
N CYS A 131 -5.50 3.68 0.37
CA CYS A 131 -5.69 2.68 -0.66
C CYS A 131 -6.34 1.42 -0.07
N MET A 132 -7.42 0.95 -0.70
CA MET A 132 -8.03 -0.33 -0.35
C MET A 132 -7.37 -1.48 -1.14
N PRO A 133 -7.04 -2.61 -0.50
CA PRO A 133 -6.77 -3.86 -1.19
C PRO A 133 -7.91 -4.23 -2.18
N PRO A 134 -7.59 -4.80 -3.36
CA PRO A 134 -8.60 -5.17 -4.34
C PRO A 134 -9.42 -6.37 -3.84
N THR A 135 -10.74 -6.32 -4.00
CA THR A 135 -11.62 -7.46 -3.75
C THR A 135 -11.63 -8.43 -4.95
N GLY A 136 -12.24 -9.60 -4.78
CA GLY A 136 -12.39 -10.64 -5.79
C GLY A 136 -11.12 -11.43 -6.15
N ARG A 137 -9.97 -11.14 -5.52
CA ARG A 137 -8.71 -11.87 -5.72
C ARG A 137 -7.78 -11.75 -4.53
N LYS A 138 -6.81 -12.66 -4.46
CA LYS A 138 -5.67 -12.56 -3.55
C LYS A 138 -4.80 -11.35 -3.91
N PHE A 139 -4.37 -10.62 -2.90
CA PHE A 139 -3.44 -9.51 -3.00
C PHE A 139 -2.50 -9.52 -1.81
N SER A 140 -1.28 -9.04 -2.03
CA SER A 140 -0.31 -8.85 -0.96
C SER A 140 0.44 -7.54 -1.19
N TYR A 141 0.97 -6.96 -0.12
CA TYR A 141 1.87 -5.82 -0.14
C TYR A 141 2.98 -6.00 0.89
N ALA A 142 4.05 -5.21 0.80
CA ALA A 142 5.16 -5.26 1.74
C ALA A 142 5.07 -4.12 2.77
N LEU A 143 5.50 -4.38 4.02
CA LEU A 143 5.55 -3.38 5.08
C LEU A 143 6.99 -3.27 5.63
N CYS A 144 7.74 -2.32 5.08
CA CYS A 144 9.14 -2.06 5.46
C CYS A 144 9.32 -1.02 6.58
N TYR A 145 8.25 -0.40 7.06
CA TYR A 145 8.29 0.71 8.04
C TYR A 145 9.03 0.36 9.36
N TYR A 146 9.20 -0.93 9.65
CA TYR A 146 9.89 -1.44 10.84
C TYR A 146 11.29 -2.03 10.57
N SER A 147 11.77 -1.99 9.32
CA SER A 147 13.06 -2.57 8.91
C SER A 147 14.25 -1.67 9.30
N GLY A 148 15.37 -2.28 9.69
CA GLY A 148 16.59 -1.54 10.04
C GLY A 148 17.74 -2.43 10.53
N PRO A 149 17.96 -2.56 11.85
CA PRO A 149 19.08 -3.32 12.42
C PRO A 149 18.97 -4.83 12.17
N ASN A 150 20.08 -5.55 12.37
CA ASN A 150 20.12 -7.03 12.34
C ASN A 150 19.36 -7.70 13.51
N GLY A 151 18.95 -6.96 14.54
CA GLY A 151 18.15 -7.47 15.65
C GLY A 151 16.65 -7.27 15.42
N SER A 152 15.81 -8.00 16.16
CA SER A 152 14.41 -7.63 16.32
C SER A 152 14.28 -6.30 17.06
N THR A 153 13.21 -5.56 16.76
CA THR A 153 12.91 -4.23 17.31
C THR A 153 11.44 -4.15 17.74
N GLY A 154 11.01 -3.00 18.28
CA GLY A 154 9.68 -2.85 18.88
C GLY A 154 9.60 -3.32 20.33
N ASN A 155 8.37 -3.58 20.80
CA ASN A 155 8.09 -3.99 22.18
C ASN A 155 7.56 -5.42 22.31
N ASN A 156 7.20 -6.07 21.20
CA ASN A 156 6.79 -7.46 21.19
C ASN A 156 8.03 -8.37 21.02
N PRO A 157 8.32 -9.31 21.95
CA PRO A 157 9.46 -10.22 21.85
C PRO A 157 9.36 -11.19 20.67
N ASP A 158 8.16 -11.43 20.13
CA ASP A 158 7.90 -12.26 18.95
C ASP A 158 8.12 -11.52 17.62
N ASN A 159 8.63 -10.30 17.63
CA ASN A 159 8.98 -9.60 16.39
C ASN A 159 10.20 -10.26 15.72
N PRO A 160 10.16 -10.55 14.41
CA PRO A 160 11.33 -10.99 13.65
C PRO A 160 12.43 -9.92 13.61
N SER A 161 13.64 -10.40 13.29
CA SER A 161 14.69 -9.55 12.74
C SER A 161 14.30 -9.10 11.32
N LEU A 162 14.33 -7.80 11.07
CA LEU A 162 13.98 -7.16 9.79
C LEU A 162 15.16 -6.30 9.32
N PRO A 163 16.32 -6.89 8.98
CA PRO A 163 17.51 -6.14 8.61
C PRO A 163 17.28 -5.33 7.34
N CYS A 164 17.89 -4.15 7.25
CA CYS A 164 17.97 -3.41 6.00
C CYS A 164 19.40 -3.02 5.66
N LYS A 165 19.98 -3.76 4.71
CA LYS A 165 21.41 -3.75 4.38
C LYS A 165 21.69 -2.92 3.14
N LEU A 166 22.38 -1.80 3.33
CA LEU A 166 22.94 -0.95 2.28
C LEU A 166 23.88 -1.75 1.36
N SER A 167 23.67 -1.65 0.06
CA SER A 167 24.52 -2.24 -0.98
C SER A 167 25.92 -1.63 -0.97
N PRO A 168 26.95 -2.33 -1.50
CA PRO A 168 28.31 -1.80 -1.55
C PRO A 168 28.48 -0.49 -2.34
N ASP A 169 27.56 -0.17 -3.25
CA ASP A 169 27.54 1.08 -4.02
C ASP A 169 26.75 2.22 -3.34
N GLY A 170 26.08 1.95 -2.23
CA GLY A 170 25.30 2.94 -1.47
C GLY A 170 23.98 3.39 -2.12
N ILE A 171 23.58 2.80 -3.26
CA ILE A 171 22.39 3.25 -4.01
C ILE A 171 21.11 2.58 -3.52
N VAL A 172 21.20 1.34 -3.03
CA VAL A 172 20.06 0.49 -2.65
C VAL A 172 20.24 -0.03 -1.22
N ALA A 173 19.19 -0.03 -0.43
CA ALA A 173 19.12 -0.79 0.80
C ALA A 173 18.22 -2.01 0.60
N ASN A 174 18.74 -3.18 0.94
CA ASN A 174 18.04 -4.46 0.84
C ASN A 174 17.34 -4.70 2.18
N CYS A 175 16.07 -4.27 2.28
CA CYS A 175 15.28 -4.39 3.50
C CYS A 175 14.48 -5.70 3.50
N THR A 176 14.66 -6.52 4.53
CA THR A 176 13.70 -7.58 4.89
C THR A 176 12.47 -6.93 5.50
N CYS A 177 11.29 -7.22 4.95
CA CYS A 177 10.01 -6.61 5.32
C CYS A 177 8.94 -7.70 5.48
N TYR A 178 7.85 -7.41 6.19
CA TYR A 178 6.69 -8.32 6.21
C TYR A 178 6.01 -8.36 4.83
N GLU A 179 5.62 -9.54 4.36
CA GLU A 179 4.52 -9.65 3.38
C GLU A 179 3.19 -9.68 4.14
N ILE A 180 2.32 -8.70 3.88
CA ILE A 180 0.94 -8.71 4.32
C ILE A 180 0.10 -9.27 3.17
N SER A 181 -0.60 -10.38 3.39
CA SER A 181 -1.56 -10.97 2.44
C SER A 181 -2.99 -10.68 2.86
N THR A 182 -3.88 -10.48 1.88
CA THR A 182 -5.34 -10.45 2.11
C THR A 182 -5.92 -11.81 2.51
N ASP A 183 -5.12 -12.88 2.47
CA ASP A 183 -5.47 -14.18 3.08
C ASP A 183 -5.32 -14.17 4.61
N ASP A 184 -4.38 -13.37 5.14
CA ASP A 184 -3.99 -13.33 6.57
C ASP A 184 -4.64 -12.16 7.33
N VAL A 185 -5.04 -11.12 6.59
CA VAL A 185 -5.61 -9.86 7.08
C VAL A 185 -6.74 -9.43 6.15
N SER A 186 -7.83 -8.88 6.69
CA SER A 186 -9.00 -8.52 5.89
C SER A 186 -8.67 -7.50 4.78
N PRO A 187 -9.20 -7.65 3.55
CA PRO A 187 -9.11 -6.61 2.51
C PRO A 187 -9.86 -5.33 2.88
N LYS A 188 -10.61 -5.32 3.98
CA LYS A 188 -11.18 -4.11 4.60
C LYS A 188 -10.15 -3.18 5.24
N ILE A 189 -8.94 -3.67 5.58
CA ILE A 189 -7.92 -2.83 6.23
C ILE A 189 -7.13 -2.07 5.14
N PRO A 190 -7.15 -0.72 5.14
CA PRO A 190 -6.41 0.06 4.17
C PRO A 190 -4.90 -0.03 4.36
N TYR A 191 -4.18 0.18 3.26
CA TYR A 191 -2.80 0.63 3.28
C TYR A 191 -2.73 2.10 2.84
N TYR A 192 -1.62 2.77 3.11
CA TYR A 192 -1.44 4.19 2.82
C TYR A 192 -0.18 4.42 2.00
N VAL A 193 -0.28 5.41 1.11
CA VAL A 193 0.82 5.86 0.26
C VAL A 193 0.95 7.37 0.39
N ASP A 194 2.12 7.84 0.79
CA ASP A 194 2.48 9.24 0.71
C ASP A 194 2.58 9.65 -0.77
N ILE A 195 1.77 10.63 -1.16
CA ILE A 195 1.79 11.21 -2.52
C ILE A 195 3.18 11.70 -2.90
N HIS A 196 3.94 12.22 -1.93
CA HIS A 196 5.30 12.69 -2.16
C HIS A 196 6.30 11.56 -2.32
N ALA A 197 5.97 10.32 -1.93
CA ALA A 197 6.87 9.17 -1.99
C ALA A 197 6.69 8.27 -3.23
N ILE A 198 5.85 8.63 -4.19
CA ILE A 198 5.53 7.80 -5.35
C ILE A 198 6.74 7.66 -6.30
N SER A 199 7.34 6.47 -6.36
CA SER A 199 8.58 6.16 -7.07
C SER A 199 8.47 6.08 -8.59
N ASN A 200 7.26 6.03 -9.15
CA ASN A 200 7.01 6.07 -10.60
C ASN A 200 6.55 7.48 -11.00
N LEU A 201 7.35 8.18 -11.81
CA LEU A 201 7.11 9.57 -12.18
C LEU A 201 5.78 9.78 -12.92
N GLY A 202 5.37 8.85 -13.79
CA GLY A 202 4.10 8.98 -14.53
C GLY A 202 2.89 8.86 -13.60
N ILE A 203 2.91 7.85 -12.73
CA ILE A 203 1.84 7.63 -11.74
C ILE A 203 1.81 8.74 -10.68
N TYR A 204 2.97 9.29 -10.30
CA TYR A 204 3.05 10.47 -9.45
C TYR A 204 2.34 11.68 -10.08
N GLN A 205 2.64 11.99 -11.35
CA GLN A 205 2.03 13.10 -12.08
C GLN A 205 0.51 12.94 -12.21
N GLU A 206 0.04 11.76 -12.60
CA GLU A 206 -1.39 11.43 -12.69
C GLU A 206 -2.10 11.51 -11.32
N THR A 207 -1.43 11.06 -10.25
CA THR A 207 -1.95 11.14 -8.88
C THR A 207 -2.01 12.59 -8.39
N VAL A 208 -1.03 13.43 -8.69
CA VAL A 208 -1.04 14.87 -8.35
C VAL A 208 -2.13 15.62 -9.12
N GLU A 209 -2.33 15.32 -10.40
CA GLU A 209 -3.43 15.92 -11.19
C GLU A 209 -4.80 15.55 -10.57
N THR A 210 -4.96 14.28 -10.21
CA THR A 210 -6.21 13.70 -9.69
C THR A 210 -6.51 14.11 -8.25
N CYS A 211 -5.54 13.99 -7.35
CA CYS A 211 -5.68 14.19 -5.90
C CYS A 211 -5.24 15.58 -5.41
N GLY A 212 -4.59 16.38 -6.26
CA GLY A 212 -3.94 17.62 -5.83
C GLY A 212 -2.50 17.39 -5.36
N ASN A 213 -1.73 18.47 -5.20
CA ASN A 213 -0.30 18.39 -4.88
C ASN A 213 -0.03 17.75 -3.52
N GLU A 214 -0.94 17.93 -2.56
CA GLU A 214 -0.80 17.45 -1.19
C GLU A 214 -1.72 16.26 -0.88
N GLY A 215 -2.44 15.73 -1.89
CA GLY A 215 -3.45 14.69 -1.74
C GLY A 215 -4.84 15.18 -1.30
N GLU A 216 -5.02 16.50 -1.17
CA GLU A 216 -6.14 17.15 -0.49
C GLU A 216 -7.52 16.83 -1.09
N LYS A 217 -7.59 16.53 -2.39
CA LYS A 217 -8.85 16.19 -3.08
C LYS A 217 -9.25 14.72 -2.85
N CYS A 218 -8.29 13.82 -2.65
CA CYS A 218 -8.55 12.41 -2.38
C CYS A 218 -8.73 12.12 -0.88
N ALA A 219 -8.15 12.93 0.00
CA ALA A 219 -8.42 12.87 1.45
C ALA A 219 -9.86 13.28 1.83
N ALA A 220 -10.55 14.05 0.98
CA ALA A 220 -11.85 14.66 1.27
C ALA A 220 -13.02 14.16 0.38
N THR A 221 -12.80 13.18 -0.50
CA THR A 221 -13.82 12.68 -1.44
C THR A 221 -13.74 11.16 -1.64
N ASP A 222 -14.69 10.59 -2.40
CA ASP A 222 -14.73 9.18 -2.79
C ASP A 222 -13.81 8.80 -3.97
N ARG A 223 -12.94 9.74 -4.37
CA ARG A 223 -12.02 9.66 -5.50
C ARG A 223 -10.86 8.72 -5.22
N ASP A 224 -10.85 7.58 -5.90
CA ASP A 224 -9.79 6.59 -5.81
C ASP A 224 -8.45 7.16 -6.38
N PRO A 225 -7.34 7.14 -5.62
CA PRO A 225 -6.05 7.65 -6.09
C PRO A 225 -5.42 6.74 -7.18
N PRO A 226 -4.91 7.28 -8.30
CA PRO A 226 -4.30 6.48 -9.38
C PRO A 226 -3.15 5.57 -8.93
N VAL A 227 -2.37 6.00 -7.93
CA VAL A 227 -1.32 5.16 -7.32
C VAL A 227 -1.88 3.89 -6.67
N CYS A 228 -3.08 3.93 -6.08
CA CYS A 228 -3.70 2.74 -5.49
C CYS A 228 -4.03 1.70 -6.57
N ASP A 229 -4.56 2.13 -7.71
CA ASP A 229 -4.81 1.23 -8.85
C ASP A 229 -3.51 0.67 -9.44
N ALA A 230 -2.48 1.49 -9.59
CA ALA A 230 -1.16 1.05 -10.06
C ALA A 230 -0.50 0.02 -9.12
N ILE A 231 -0.67 0.16 -7.80
CA ILE A 231 -0.20 -0.82 -6.81
C ILE A 231 -1.05 -2.07 -6.86
N ASN A 232 -2.38 -1.93 -6.77
CA ASN A 232 -3.33 -3.05 -6.75
C ASN A 232 -3.18 -3.94 -7.99
N THR A 233 -2.90 -3.35 -9.17
CA THR A 233 -2.70 -4.07 -10.44
C THR A 233 -1.25 -4.51 -10.71
N ASN A 234 -0.32 -4.24 -9.78
CA ASN A 234 1.12 -4.49 -9.90
C ASN A 234 1.77 -3.84 -11.16
N LEU A 235 1.34 -2.62 -11.46
CA LEU A 235 1.86 -1.79 -12.56
C LEU A 235 2.79 -0.67 -12.08
N LEU A 236 2.87 -0.39 -10.77
CA LEU A 236 3.68 0.73 -10.26
C LEU A 236 5.18 0.57 -10.58
N VAL A 237 5.75 -0.62 -10.38
CA VAL A 237 7.15 -0.93 -10.71
C VAL A 237 7.22 -2.25 -11.49
N PRO A 238 7.58 -2.23 -12.79
CA PRO A 238 7.61 -3.45 -13.61
C PRO A 238 8.57 -4.52 -13.06
N GLY A 239 8.07 -5.75 -12.93
CA GLY A 239 8.84 -6.92 -12.49
C GLY A 239 9.00 -7.08 -10.97
N ALA A 240 8.39 -6.20 -10.18
CA ALA A 240 8.20 -6.41 -8.74
C ALA A 240 7.18 -7.52 -8.47
N ASP A 241 7.34 -8.26 -7.37
CA ASP A 241 6.33 -9.21 -6.90
C ASP A 241 5.26 -8.50 -6.04
N LEU A 242 5.68 -7.41 -5.38
CA LEU A 242 4.95 -6.62 -4.39
C LEU A 242 5.50 -5.17 -4.39
N ILE A 243 4.72 -4.25 -3.83
CA ILE A 243 5.16 -2.87 -3.53
C ILE A 243 5.19 -2.68 -2.00
N SER A 244 6.21 -1.99 -1.50
CA SER A 244 6.29 -1.54 -0.10
C SER A 244 5.41 -0.31 0.12
N VAL A 245 4.56 -0.37 1.14
CA VAL A 245 3.58 0.67 1.49
C VAL A 245 3.58 0.89 3.00
N PHE A 246 2.96 1.96 3.49
CA PHE A 246 2.64 2.04 4.91
C PHE A 246 1.36 1.25 5.18
N SER A 247 1.33 0.53 6.29
CA SER A 247 0.12 -0.10 6.80
C SER A 247 0.15 -0.08 8.32
N PRO A 248 -0.99 0.19 8.97
CA PRO A 248 -1.09 0.22 10.43
C PRO A 248 -0.98 -1.17 11.08
N ILE A 249 -0.91 -2.24 10.29
CA ILE A 249 -0.70 -3.59 10.79
C ILE A 249 0.64 -3.66 11.56
N TYR A 250 0.63 -4.40 12.66
CA TYR A 250 1.72 -4.47 13.65
C TYR A 250 2.03 -3.17 14.42
N ILE A 251 1.29 -2.07 14.31
CA ILE A 251 1.52 -0.86 15.15
C ILE A 251 1.67 -1.22 16.64
N ARG A 252 0.80 -2.09 17.18
CA ARG A 252 0.83 -2.53 18.58
C ARG A 252 2.09 -3.32 18.99
N ASN A 253 2.85 -3.85 18.02
CA ASN A 253 4.11 -4.58 18.25
C ASN A 253 5.35 -3.67 18.30
N TYR A 254 5.21 -2.40 17.90
CA TYR A 254 6.32 -1.47 17.75
C TYR A 254 6.10 -0.15 18.51
N PHE A 255 4.85 0.27 18.71
CA PHE A 255 4.49 1.47 19.45
C PHE A 255 4.18 1.13 20.91
N ASN A 256 4.67 1.95 21.84
CA ASN A 256 4.40 1.81 23.26
C ASN A 256 3.17 2.61 23.67
N GLN A 257 2.17 1.98 24.30
CA GLN A 257 1.04 2.70 24.87
C GLN A 257 1.52 3.72 25.92
N GLY A 258 1.07 4.97 25.81
CA GLY A 258 1.50 6.08 26.68
C GLY A 258 2.95 6.56 26.47
N GLY A 259 3.66 6.07 25.45
CA GLY A 259 5.00 6.53 25.06
C GLY A 259 5.01 7.25 23.72
N GLY A 260 6.17 7.77 23.32
CA GLY A 260 6.39 8.17 21.93
C GLY A 260 6.30 6.95 20.99
N ASN A 261 5.99 7.23 19.73
CA ASN A 261 5.90 6.27 18.62
C ASN A 261 7.00 6.46 17.55
N SER A 262 7.81 7.52 17.63
CA SER A 262 8.97 7.74 16.75
C SER A 262 10.25 8.07 17.52
N THR A 263 11.39 7.96 16.84
CA THR A 263 12.69 8.50 17.28
C THR A 263 13.10 9.57 16.29
N ASP A 264 13.44 10.76 16.79
CA ASP A 264 13.84 11.89 15.95
C ASP A 264 15.34 11.87 15.65
N CYS A 265 15.70 11.81 14.36
CA CYS A 265 17.06 11.70 13.87
C CYS A 265 17.38 12.87 12.91
N ARG A 266 16.95 14.09 13.29
CA ARG A 266 17.19 15.34 12.53
C ARG A 266 18.54 15.99 12.79
N ASP A 267 19.25 15.60 13.84
CA ASP A 267 20.56 16.15 14.16
C ASP A 267 21.61 15.80 13.09
N LYS A 268 22.70 16.57 13.04
CA LYS A 268 23.65 16.60 11.91
C LYS A 268 24.39 15.28 11.61
N ASP A 269 24.24 14.28 12.47
CA ASP A 269 24.81 12.94 12.33
C ASP A 269 23.77 11.89 11.88
N ALA A 270 22.58 12.31 11.40
CA ALA A 270 21.50 11.45 10.91
C ALA A 270 21.98 10.29 10.01
N GLY A 271 22.86 10.62 9.06
CA GLY A 271 23.39 9.70 8.07
C GLY A 271 22.37 9.28 7.01
N VAL A 272 22.66 8.17 6.34
CA VAL A 272 21.83 7.62 5.25
C VAL A 272 20.71 6.72 5.76
N TYR A 273 19.56 6.79 5.11
CA TYR A 273 18.40 5.93 5.37
C TYR A 273 17.76 5.38 4.09
N ALA A 274 16.91 4.38 4.25
CA ALA A 274 16.19 3.71 3.17
C ALA A 274 14.78 4.30 2.99
N GLY A 275 14.55 4.94 1.85
CA GLY A 275 13.27 5.49 1.42
C GLY A 275 12.32 4.41 0.89
N CYS A 276 11.85 3.51 1.76
CA CYS A 276 11.17 2.30 1.29
C CYS A 276 9.74 2.46 0.77
N MET A 277 9.10 3.63 0.85
CA MET A 277 7.71 3.73 0.41
C MET A 277 7.65 3.72 -1.11
N THR A 278 6.75 2.90 -1.65
CA THR A 278 6.63 2.53 -3.07
C THR A 278 7.88 1.87 -3.68
N ALA A 279 8.81 1.35 -2.86
CA ALA A 279 9.92 0.53 -3.34
C ALA A 279 9.43 -0.83 -3.84
N PRO A 280 10.07 -1.43 -4.87
CA PRO A 280 9.76 -2.77 -5.35
C PRO A 280 10.29 -3.83 -4.38
N CYS A 281 9.48 -4.88 -4.23
CA CYS A 281 9.71 -5.97 -3.31
C CYS A 281 9.55 -7.32 -3.98
N TYR A 282 10.27 -8.29 -3.45
CA TYR A 282 10.40 -9.61 -4.05
C TYR A 282 10.28 -10.72 -3.01
N ARG A 283 9.61 -11.81 -3.39
CA ARG A 283 9.44 -12.97 -2.52
C ARG A 283 10.73 -13.76 -2.45
N THR A 284 11.24 -13.97 -1.24
CA THR A 284 12.41 -14.82 -0.96
C THR A 284 12.00 -16.27 -0.65
N GLY A 285 10.75 -16.47 -0.23
CA GLY A 285 10.26 -17.74 0.32
C GLY A 285 10.61 -17.93 1.80
N GLU A 286 11.25 -16.93 2.42
CA GLU A 286 11.56 -16.95 3.85
C GLU A 286 10.32 -16.69 4.70
N LYS A 287 10.37 -17.20 5.93
CA LYS A 287 9.33 -17.02 6.94
C LYS A 287 9.97 -16.70 8.29
N ASP A 288 9.26 -15.96 9.12
CA ASP A 288 9.66 -15.80 10.51
C ASP A 288 9.29 -17.01 11.39
N ALA A 289 9.65 -16.94 12.67
CA ALA A 289 9.37 -17.98 13.66
C ALA A 289 7.87 -18.25 13.87
N GLN A 290 7.00 -17.29 13.52
CA GLN A 290 5.55 -17.41 13.59
C GLN A 290 4.94 -17.87 12.25
N GLY A 291 5.77 -18.19 11.25
CA GLY A 291 5.37 -18.70 9.95
C GLY A 291 4.87 -17.64 8.96
N ARG A 292 4.97 -16.35 9.30
CA ARG A 292 4.59 -15.21 8.44
C ARG A 292 5.62 -15.07 7.32
N ASN A 293 5.16 -14.77 6.11
CA ASN A 293 6.03 -14.57 4.95
C ASN A 293 6.88 -13.30 5.11
N LEU A 294 8.16 -13.40 4.78
CA LEU A 294 9.08 -12.27 4.68
C LEU A 294 9.48 -12.05 3.21
N VAL A 295 9.74 -10.80 2.86
CA VAL A 295 10.11 -10.35 1.51
C VAL A 295 11.31 -9.42 1.56
N GLU A 296 12.07 -9.35 0.47
CA GLU A 296 13.18 -8.41 0.34
C GLU A 296 12.80 -7.27 -0.60
N CYS A 297 12.89 -6.05 -0.10
CA CYS A 297 12.61 -4.82 -0.83
C CYS A 297 13.90 -4.08 -1.17
N LYS A 298 13.99 -3.56 -2.39
CA LYS A 298 15.14 -2.80 -2.89
C LYS A 298 14.87 -1.32 -2.73
N CYS A 299 15.02 -0.82 -1.50
CA CYS A 299 14.69 0.55 -1.18
C CYS A 299 15.77 1.52 -1.71
N PRO A 300 15.39 2.64 -2.33
CA PRO A 300 16.31 3.72 -2.66
C PRO A 300 16.88 4.35 -1.38
N VAL A 301 18.11 4.83 -1.43
CA VAL A 301 18.83 5.43 -0.28
C VAL A 301 18.85 6.95 -0.39
N PHE A 302 18.55 7.64 0.70
CA PHE A 302 18.65 9.10 0.83
C PHE A 302 19.62 9.49 1.96
N ASP A 303 20.29 10.63 1.78
CA ASP A 303 21.18 11.25 2.77
C ASP A 303 20.53 12.55 3.23
N GLY A 304 20.13 12.61 4.51
CA GLY A 304 19.36 13.73 5.05
C GLY A 304 18.67 13.39 6.36
N PRO A 305 17.91 14.35 6.93
CA PRO A 305 17.17 14.13 8.17
C PRO A 305 16.04 13.11 7.99
N TYR A 306 15.71 12.39 9.06
CA TYR A 306 14.58 11.46 9.12
C TYR A 306 14.08 11.26 10.55
N GLN A 307 12.98 10.53 10.66
CA GLN A 307 12.51 9.93 11.90
C GLN A 307 12.33 8.42 11.71
N ILE A 308 12.70 7.66 12.74
CA ILE A 308 12.44 6.22 12.78
C ILE A 308 11.00 6.03 13.24
N GLY A 309 10.26 5.14 12.57
CA GLY A 309 8.89 4.75 12.91
C GLY A 309 8.73 3.93 14.20
N GLN A 310 9.63 4.11 15.16
CA GLN A 310 9.69 3.42 16.44
C GLN A 310 10.37 4.35 17.45
N ALA A 311 9.93 4.39 18.71
CA ALA A 311 10.54 5.23 19.73
C ALA A 311 11.74 4.57 20.44
N LYS A 312 12.60 5.40 21.03
CA LYS A 312 13.77 5.02 21.84
C LYS A 312 14.78 4.13 21.10
N GLN A 313 14.86 4.24 19.77
CA GLN A 313 15.87 3.57 18.96
C GLN A 313 17.18 4.37 18.96
N SER A 314 18.30 3.76 18.53
CA SER A 314 19.46 4.55 18.08
C SER A 314 19.25 4.96 16.63
N CYS A 315 19.62 6.19 16.27
CA CYS A 315 19.69 6.63 14.88
C CYS A 315 20.70 5.80 14.07
N ASN A 316 21.72 5.23 14.72
CA ASN A 316 22.61 4.28 14.09
C ASN A 316 22.02 2.85 14.13
N ALA A 317 21.52 2.36 12.99
CA ALA A 317 20.99 1.00 12.83
C ALA A 317 22.03 -0.14 13.02
N ASN A 318 23.27 0.19 13.38
CA ASN A 318 24.36 -0.75 13.65
C ASN A 318 24.80 -0.74 15.11
N GLU A 319 24.22 0.11 15.94
CA GLU A 319 24.35 0.03 17.40
C GLU A 319 23.36 -1.00 17.97
N SER A 320 23.80 -1.69 19.02
CA SER A 320 22.91 -2.59 19.78
C SER A 320 21.85 -1.76 20.54
N PRO A 321 20.58 -2.21 20.60
CA PRO A 321 19.58 -1.59 21.45
C PRO A 321 20.03 -1.48 22.93
N PRO A 322 19.63 -0.42 23.65
CA PRO A 322 19.96 -0.28 25.08
C PRO A 322 19.48 -1.49 25.89
N GLY A 323 20.41 -2.15 26.60
CA GLY A 323 20.13 -3.31 27.45
C GLY A 323 20.53 -4.68 26.89
N ILE A 324 20.96 -4.77 25.62
CA ILE A 324 21.60 -5.98 25.08
C ILE A 324 23.12 -5.90 25.27
N THR A 325 23.72 -6.89 25.92
CA THR A 325 25.18 -6.95 26.11
C THR A 325 25.90 -6.99 24.78
N ALA A 326 26.93 -6.15 24.63
CA ALA A 326 27.70 -6.02 23.40
C ALA A 326 28.24 -7.37 22.90
N LEU A 327 28.00 -7.65 21.62
CA LEU A 327 28.63 -8.74 20.88
C LEU A 327 30.16 -8.51 20.80
N SER A 328 30.92 -9.58 20.57
CA SER A 328 32.38 -9.51 20.70
C SER A 328 33.03 -8.58 19.67
N SER A 329 34.27 -8.16 19.93
CA SER A 329 35.02 -7.24 19.06
C SER A 329 35.25 -7.79 17.64
N GLU A 330 35.27 -9.12 17.45
CA GLU A 330 35.31 -9.75 16.13
C GLU A 330 33.97 -9.65 15.39
N GLN A 331 32.83 -9.72 16.10
CA GLN A 331 31.52 -9.47 15.50
C GLN A 331 31.30 -7.98 15.20
N SER A 332 31.97 -7.08 15.93
CA SER A 332 31.98 -5.63 15.67
C SER A 332 32.84 -5.21 14.47
N ALA A 333 33.71 -6.09 13.95
CA ALA A 333 34.53 -5.82 12.78
C ALA A 333 33.74 -5.89 11.46
N ILE A 334 32.67 -6.69 11.44
CA ILE A 334 31.58 -6.54 10.47
C ILE A 334 30.63 -5.48 11.03
N ARG A 335 31.04 -4.21 11.02
CA ARG A 335 30.05 -3.13 11.19
C ARG A 335 29.01 -3.35 10.09
N GLY A 336 27.77 -3.53 10.51
CA GLY A 336 26.67 -3.63 9.56
C GLY A 336 26.70 -2.39 8.67
N ASN A 337 26.43 -2.61 7.40
CA ASN A 337 25.99 -1.54 6.50
C ASN A 337 24.47 -1.40 6.65
N ASN A 338 23.91 -1.51 7.87
CA ASN A 338 22.47 -1.37 8.04
C ASN A 338 22.09 0.10 8.07
N VAL A 339 20.90 0.39 7.53
CA VAL A 339 20.25 1.70 7.57
C VAL A 339 18.81 1.51 8.01
N TRP A 340 18.19 2.52 8.62
CA TRP A 340 16.76 2.43 8.94
C TRP A 340 15.93 2.58 7.66
N SER A 341 14.84 1.82 7.54
CA SER A 341 13.72 2.26 6.71
C SER A 341 13.03 3.40 7.44
N ALA A 342 13.02 4.58 6.83
CA ALA A 342 12.61 5.80 7.50
C ALA A 342 11.88 6.77 6.55
N ALA A 343 11.38 7.84 7.15
CA ALA A 343 10.67 8.91 6.47
C ALA A 343 10.92 10.23 7.20
N PHE A 344 10.68 11.36 6.54
CA PHE A 344 11.00 12.67 7.10
C PHE A 344 9.75 13.53 7.29
N ASN A 345 9.49 13.92 8.53
CA ASN A 345 8.56 14.98 8.91
C ASN A 345 9.35 16.25 9.28
N PRO A 346 9.26 17.33 8.47
CA PRO A 346 9.88 18.62 8.77
C PRO A 346 9.42 19.26 10.09
N ALA A 347 8.16 19.03 10.50
CA ALA A 347 7.63 19.56 11.75
C ALA A 347 8.24 18.90 12.99
N GLY A 348 8.88 17.72 12.83
CA GLY A 348 9.53 16.99 13.93
C GLY A 348 8.57 16.24 14.86
N SER A 349 7.26 16.31 14.62
CA SER A 349 6.33 15.38 15.24
C SER A 349 6.51 13.98 14.64
N PRO A 350 5.98 12.93 15.29
CA PRO A 350 5.81 11.64 14.61
C PRO A 350 5.04 11.80 13.30
N ILE A 351 5.32 10.92 12.34
CA ILE A 351 4.44 10.75 11.18
C ILE A 351 3.21 10.01 11.68
N GLU A 352 2.05 10.65 11.55
CA GLU A 352 0.78 10.08 12.00
C GLU A 352 -0.12 9.77 10.80
N ILE A 353 -0.85 8.68 10.92
CA ILE A 353 -2.02 8.43 10.07
C ILE A 353 -2.97 9.61 10.25
N PRO A 354 -3.56 10.16 9.16
CA PRO A 354 -4.41 11.35 9.22
C PRO A 354 -5.38 11.37 10.40
N ALA A 355 -5.24 12.39 11.25
CA ALA A 355 -6.15 12.60 12.38
C ALA A 355 -7.43 13.30 11.89
N GLY A 356 -8.60 12.74 12.22
CA GLY A 356 -9.90 13.31 11.87
C GLY A 356 -11.04 12.29 11.90
N ALA A 357 -10.74 11.03 11.63
CA ALA A 357 -11.58 9.88 11.90
C ALA A 357 -10.67 8.72 12.36
N CYS A 358 -11.21 7.78 13.12
CA CYS A 358 -10.54 6.51 13.38
C CYS A 358 -10.52 5.63 12.11
N VAL A 359 -9.65 4.62 12.06
CA VAL A 359 -9.61 3.67 10.94
C VAL A 359 -10.52 2.46 11.26
N PRO A 360 -11.57 2.18 10.47
CA PRO A 360 -12.37 0.99 10.66
C PRO A 360 -11.57 -0.31 10.55
N ASP A 361 -12.01 -1.31 11.31
CA ASP A 361 -11.48 -2.67 11.39
C ASP A 361 -9.99 -2.74 11.79
N LEU A 362 -9.43 -1.64 12.28
CA LEU A 362 -8.09 -1.56 12.85
C LEU A 362 -8.12 -1.73 14.39
N PRO A 363 -7.20 -2.48 15.01
CA PRO A 363 -7.12 -2.56 16.47
C PRO A 363 -6.22 -1.49 17.11
N GLY A 364 -6.57 -1.10 18.33
CA GLY A 364 -5.84 -0.14 19.16
C GLY A 364 -6.23 1.32 18.89
N ASP A 365 -5.50 2.25 19.52
CA ASP A 365 -5.88 3.66 19.76
C ASP A 365 -6.08 4.54 18.49
N LYS A 366 -5.79 4.01 17.29
CA LYS A 366 -6.04 4.67 15.98
C LYS A 366 -7.18 4.01 15.19
N GLY A 367 -7.69 2.88 15.66
CA GLY A 367 -8.80 2.17 15.06
C GLY A 367 -10.14 2.57 15.64
N CYS A 368 -11.22 2.28 14.91
CA CYS A 368 -12.56 2.60 15.39
C CYS A 368 -13.06 1.57 16.42
N GLY A 369 -13.82 2.03 17.41
CA GLY A 369 -14.55 1.15 18.31
C GLY A 369 -15.60 0.31 17.57
N LEU A 370 -16.15 -0.70 18.23
CA LEU A 370 -17.31 -1.43 17.71
C LEU A 370 -18.55 -0.50 17.65
N PHE A 371 -19.65 -1.00 17.08
CA PHE A 371 -20.94 -0.30 17.15
C PHE A 371 -21.31 0.09 18.59
N ASP A 372 -21.64 1.36 18.82
CA ASP A 372 -22.08 1.92 20.10
C ASP A 372 -23.59 2.21 20.05
N PRO A 373 -24.44 1.42 20.72
CA PRO A 373 -25.89 1.64 20.74
C PRO A 373 -26.35 2.99 21.30
N SER A 374 -25.47 3.77 21.95
CA SER A 374 -25.76 5.12 22.46
C SER A 374 -25.47 6.24 21.45
N LYS A 375 -24.72 5.97 20.37
CA LYS A 375 -24.41 6.95 19.31
C LYS A 375 -25.56 7.06 18.32
N ASP A 376 -26.02 8.29 18.07
CA ASP A 376 -27.09 8.57 17.10
C ASP A 376 -26.53 8.62 15.67
N TYR A 377 -26.34 7.45 15.09
CA TYR A 377 -25.80 7.29 13.73
C TYR A 377 -26.72 7.85 12.64
N GLY A 378 -28.02 8.02 12.89
CA GLY A 378 -28.98 8.58 11.92
C GLY A 378 -28.72 10.03 11.53
N LYS A 379 -27.86 10.74 12.29
CA LYS A 379 -27.33 12.07 11.93
C LYS A 379 -26.13 12.04 11.00
N ILE A 380 -25.50 10.88 10.82
CA ILE A 380 -24.27 10.69 10.06
C ILE A 380 -24.57 9.97 8.73
N VAL A 381 -25.34 8.89 8.80
CA VAL A 381 -25.76 8.08 7.65
C VAL A 381 -27.27 7.89 7.72
N ASP A 382 -27.97 8.22 6.63
CA ASP A 382 -29.41 7.95 6.50
C ASP A 382 -29.66 6.43 6.32
N PRO A 383 -30.31 5.75 7.28
CA PRO A 383 -30.58 4.31 7.18
C PRO A 383 -31.54 3.95 6.03
N ALA A 384 -32.40 4.88 5.61
CA ALA A 384 -33.28 4.70 4.46
C ALA A 384 -32.62 5.12 3.12
N GLY A 385 -31.41 5.66 3.18
CA GLY A 385 -30.68 6.18 2.03
C GLY A 385 -30.16 5.11 1.08
N ALA A 386 -29.78 5.53 -0.13
CA ALA A 386 -29.20 4.64 -1.13
C ALA A 386 -27.89 3.97 -0.66
N LEU A 387 -27.09 4.66 0.16
CA LEU A 387 -25.87 4.10 0.73
C LEU A 387 -26.17 2.89 1.63
N CYS A 388 -27.11 3.03 2.57
CA CYS A 388 -27.53 1.93 3.43
C CYS A 388 -28.29 0.83 2.69
N THR A 389 -29.06 1.18 1.66
CA THR A 389 -29.65 0.18 0.75
C THR A 389 -28.58 -0.68 0.08
N ASN A 390 -27.48 -0.07 -0.38
CA ASN A 390 -26.35 -0.79 -0.99
C ASN A 390 -25.61 -1.66 0.04
N VAL A 391 -25.40 -1.15 1.26
CA VAL A 391 -24.83 -1.92 2.38
C VAL A 391 -25.70 -3.14 2.68
N CYS A 392 -26.99 -2.98 2.97
CA CYS A 392 -27.86 -4.12 3.28
C CYS A 392 -27.98 -5.10 2.11
N THR A 393 -27.88 -4.64 0.86
CA THR A 393 -27.79 -5.52 -0.32
C THR A 393 -26.50 -6.34 -0.31
N ALA A 394 -25.35 -5.73 0.02
CA ALA A 394 -24.06 -6.40 0.13
C ALA A 394 -24.01 -7.44 1.26
N TYR A 395 -24.52 -7.10 2.46
CA TYR A 395 -24.69 -8.07 3.56
C TYR A 395 -25.75 -9.12 3.25
N GLY A 396 -26.75 -8.80 2.42
CA GLY A 396 -27.79 -9.73 2.00
C GLY A 396 -27.31 -10.84 1.06
N ALA A 397 -26.16 -10.66 0.40
CA ALA A 397 -25.62 -11.61 -0.56
C ALA A 397 -24.91 -12.78 0.13
N SER A 398 -25.40 -14.01 -0.09
CA SER A 398 -24.68 -15.23 0.24
C SER A 398 -23.43 -15.37 -0.65
N SER A 399 -22.31 -15.88 -0.11
CA SER A 399 -21.16 -16.22 -0.96
C SER A 399 -21.41 -17.55 -1.70
N VAL A 400 -20.89 -17.66 -2.93
CA VAL A 400 -21.10 -18.83 -3.80
C VAL A 400 -20.50 -20.12 -3.23
N ASN A 401 -19.59 -20.00 -2.25
CA ASN A 401 -18.74 -21.08 -1.75
C ASN A 401 -19.15 -21.62 -0.36
N ASN A 402 -20.12 -21.00 0.34
CA ASN A 402 -20.56 -21.41 1.68
C ASN A 402 -22.09 -21.49 1.76
N ASN A 403 -22.63 -22.68 2.07
CA ASN A 403 -24.02 -23.04 2.47
C ASN A 403 -25.03 -21.88 2.76
N ASP A 404 -25.36 -21.07 1.74
CA ASP A 404 -26.14 -19.83 1.87
C ASP A 404 -25.70 -18.89 3.00
N ILE A 405 -24.40 -18.83 3.33
CA ILE A 405 -23.87 -17.93 4.36
C ILE A 405 -23.63 -16.53 3.76
N GLN A 406 -24.24 -15.53 4.39
CA GLN A 406 -24.03 -14.11 4.13
C GLN A 406 -22.74 -13.64 4.81
N VAL A 407 -21.63 -13.76 4.08
CA VAL A 407 -20.28 -13.66 4.65
C VAL A 407 -19.98 -12.30 5.29
N GLY A 408 -20.64 -11.22 4.85
CA GLY A 408 -20.51 -9.91 5.49
C GLY A 408 -20.87 -9.95 6.99
N TYR A 409 -22.01 -10.54 7.33
CA TYR A 409 -22.46 -10.66 8.72
C TYR A 409 -21.56 -11.61 9.54
N SER A 410 -21.15 -12.76 8.99
CA SER A 410 -20.31 -13.71 9.73
C SER A 410 -18.89 -13.18 9.95
N CYS A 411 -18.35 -12.46 8.97
CA CYS A 411 -17.05 -11.83 9.06
C CYS A 411 -17.07 -10.72 10.12
N ASP A 412 -18.02 -9.78 10.06
CA ASP A 412 -18.14 -8.70 11.04
C ASP A 412 -18.33 -9.20 12.48
N ALA A 413 -19.06 -10.30 12.67
CA ALA A 413 -19.28 -10.91 13.99
C ALA A 413 -17.98 -11.43 14.65
N THR A 414 -16.91 -11.59 13.87
CA THR A 414 -15.67 -12.25 14.29
C THR A 414 -14.42 -11.40 14.08
N LEU A 415 -14.36 -10.61 13.00
CA LEU A 415 -13.15 -9.92 12.52
C LEU A 415 -12.61 -8.95 13.57
N CYS A 416 -13.40 -7.94 13.92
CA CYS A 416 -12.96 -6.84 14.78
C CYS A 416 -12.55 -7.30 16.19
N THR A 417 -13.34 -8.18 16.80
CA THR A 417 -13.04 -8.75 18.12
C THR A 417 -11.84 -9.68 18.09
N THR A 418 -11.63 -10.44 17.01
CA THR A 418 -10.42 -11.26 16.82
C THR A 418 -9.16 -10.42 16.59
N LEU A 419 -9.28 -9.24 15.97
CA LEU A 419 -8.20 -8.27 15.84
C LEU A 419 -7.87 -7.54 17.15
N GLY A 420 -8.81 -7.52 18.11
CA GLY A 420 -8.63 -6.96 19.44
C GLY A 420 -9.44 -5.70 19.74
N ILE A 421 -10.37 -5.32 18.85
CA ILE A 421 -11.28 -4.18 19.06
C ILE A 421 -12.33 -4.57 20.10
N GLY A 422 -12.49 -3.75 21.15
CA GLY A 422 -13.38 -4.07 22.27
C GLY A 422 -12.82 -5.09 23.25
N GLN A 423 -11.53 -5.44 23.17
CA GLN A 423 -10.85 -6.39 24.07
C GLN A 423 -10.02 -5.69 25.15
N GLU A 424 -10.16 -4.37 25.34
CA GLU A 424 -9.28 -3.56 26.19
C GLU A 424 -9.36 -3.94 27.69
N SER A 425 -10.48 -4.54 28.10
CA SER A 425 -10.71 -5.06 29.45
C SER A 425 -10.45 -6.57 29.60
N ASN A 426 -10.00 -7.26 28.53
CA ASN A 426 -9.82 -8.70 28.49
C ASN A 426 -8.36 -9.10 28.77
N PRO A 427 -8.01 -9.60 29.98
CA PRO A 427 -6.63 -9.92 30.35
C PRO A 427 -6.07 -11.17 29.65
N ASN A 428 -6.92 -11.94 28.94
CA ASN A 428 -6.54 -13.17 28.25
C ASN A 428 -6.32 -12.96 26.74
N PHE A 429 -6.41 -11.72 26.26
CA PHE A 429 -6.17 -11.36 24.86
C PHE A 429 -4.70 -10.89 24.66
N PRO A 430 -4.02 -11.23 23.55
CA PRO A 430 -4.49 -12.01 22.41
C PRO A 430 -4.37 -13.53 22.60
N PRO A 431 -5.28 -14.34 22.01
CA PRO A 431 -5.10 -15.79 21.94
C PRO A 431 -4.03 -16.18 20.90
N PRO A 432 -3.63 -17.48 20.86
CA PRO A 432 -2.69 -17.99 19.87
C PRO A 432 -3.06 -17.60 18.44
N ARG A 433 -2.05 -17.22 17.63
CA ARG A 433 -2.28 -16.73 16.26
C ARG A 433 -2.93 -17.79 15.36
N SER A 434 -2.68 -19.08 15.60
CA SER A 434 -3.38 -20.20 14.92
C SER A 434 -4.89 -20.08 15.03
N ASP A 435 -5.38 -19.69 16.19
CA ASP A 435 -6.78 -19.71 16.54
C ASP A 435 -7.47 -18.48 15.95
N GLN A 436 -6.79 -17.33 15.98
CA GLN A 436 -7.20 -16.12 15.25
C GLN A 436 -7.33 -16.39 13.74
N VAL A 437 -6.30 -16.98 13.12
CA VAL A 437 -6.32 -17.30 11.68
C VAL A 437 -7.42 -18.31 11.36
N GLN A 438 -7.65 -19.31 12.21
CA GLN A 438 -8.72 -20.28 12.00
C GLN A 438 -10.11 -19.64 12.13
N LEU A 439 -10.32 -18.75 13.09
CA LEU A 439 -11.57 -18.00 13.27
C LEU A 439 -11.85 -17.09 12.07
N LEU A 440 -10.89 -16.26 11.68
CA LEU A 440 -11.00 -15.36 10.53
C LEU A 440 -11.23 -16.14 9.23
N GLY A 441 -10.47 -17.23 9.02
CA GLY A 441 -10.61 -18.11 7.87
C GLY A 441 -11.99 -18.79 7.78
N LYS A 442 -12.64 -19.11 8.92
CA LYS A 442 -14.02 -19.62 8.94
C LYS A 442 -15.04 -18.50 8.70
N ALA A 443 -14.87 -17.36 9.37
CA ALA A 443 -15.84 -16.27 9.40
C ALA A 443 -15.90 -15.44 8.11
N CYS A 444 -14.74 -15.21 7.49
CA CYS A 444 -14.55 -14.32 6.35
C CYS A 444 -14.22 -15.06 5.03
N SER A 445 -14.37 -16.40 4.97
CA SER A 445 -14.16 -17.15 3.72
C SER A 445 -15.14 -16.69 2.64
N GLY A 446 -14.62 -16.13 1.54
CA GLY A 446 -15.44 -15.54 0.48
C GLY A 446 -15.78 -14.06 0.67
N ILE A 447 -15.22 -13.37 1.68
CA ILE A 447 -15.43 -11.93 1.91
C ILE A 447 -15.01 -11.10 0.69
N GLN A 448 -13.98 -11.56 -0.02
CA GLN A 448 -13.50 -10.91 -1.24
C GLN A 448 -14.51 -11.01 -2.39
N ASP A 449 -15.44 -11.96 -2.39
CA ASP A 449 -16.42 -12.16 -3.46
C ASP A 449 -17.69 -11.30 -3.26
N ILE A 450 -17.76 -10.51 -2.18
CA ILE A 450 -18.92 -9.64 -1.88
C ILE A 450 -18.88 -8.37 -2.73
N ASN A 451 -19.89 -8.20 -3.58
CA ASN A 451 -20.17 -6.94 -4.26
C ASN A 451 -20.68 -5.89 -3.26
N GLY A 452 -20.17 -4.66 -3.35
CA GLY A 452 -20.59 -3.55 -2.50
C GLY A 452 -19.69 -3.26 -1.29
N MET A 453 -18.53 -3.91 -1.15
CA MET A 453 -17.57 -3.67 -0.06
C MET A 453 -17.19 -2.19 0.13
N LYS A 454 -17.05 -1.40 -0.95
CA LYS A 454 -16.79 0.05 -0.87
C LYS A 454 -17.91 0.81 -0.12
N ALA A 455 -19.16 0.36 -0.20
CA ALA A 455 -20.28 0.96 0.55
C ALA A 455 -20.23 0.61 2.05
N ILE A 456 -19.86 -0.63 2.39
CA ILE A 456 -19.68 -1.11 3.76
C ILE A 456 -18.61 -0.25 4.47
N LEU A 457 -17.43 -0.18 3.85
CA LEU A 457 -16.28 0.58 4.34
C LEU A 457 -16.57 2.08 4.46
N LEU A 458 -17.31 2.65 3.51
CA LEU A 458 -17.70 4.06 3.56
C LEU A 458 -18.64 4.34 4.74
N VAL A 459 -19.60 3.46 5.03
CA VAL A 459 -20.47 3.61 6.21
C VAL A 459 -19.67 3.47 7.50
N GLU A 460 -18.79 2.48 7.61
CA GLU A 460 -17.91 2.29 8.77
C GLU A 460 -17.01 3.51 9.03
N ALA A 461 -16.41 4.08 7.97
CA ALA A 461 -15.57 5.27 8.05
C ALA A 461 -16.37 6.52 8.44
N LEU A 462 -17.54 6.76 7.82
CA LEU A 462 -18.41 7.89 8.17
C LEU A 462 -18.94 7.79 9.61
N ALA A 463 -19.35 6.58 10.02
CA ALA A 463 -19.89 6.30 11.34
C ALA A 463 -18.83 6.27 12.45
N GLU A 464 -17.55 6.21 12.09
CA GLU A 464 -16.40 6.03 13.00
C GLU A 464 -16.55 4.77 13.87
N CYS A 465 -16.95 3.65 13.25
CA CYS A 465 -17.04 2.34 13.91
C CYS A 465 -16.54 1.20 13.02
N SER A 466 -16.08 0.13 13.66
CA SER A 466 -15.54 -1.08 13.03
C SER A 466 -16.58 -2.21 13.06
N CYS A 467 -16.64 -3.03 12.01
CA CYS A 467 -17.59 -4.13 11.83
C CYS A 467 -19.04 -3.76 12.20
N CYS A 468 -19.49 -2.58 11.77
CA CYS A 468 -20.70 -1.92 12.27
C CYS A 468 -21.69 -1.50 11.17
N ALA A 469 -21.34 -1.61 9.88
CA ALA A 469 -22.17 -1.03 8.81
C ALA A 469 -23.59 -1.60 8.81
N SER A 470 -23.75 -2.89 9.08
CA SER A 470 -25.06 -3.55 9.10
C SER A 470 -25.97 -3.04 10.22
N GLN A 471 -25.40 -2.62 11.35
CA GLN A 471 -26.09 -2.08 12.52
C GLN A 471 -26.44 -0.62 12.30
N VAL A 472 -25.47 0.18 11.81
CA VAL A 472 -25.65 1.58 11.43
C VAL A 472 -26.77 1.74 10.40
N CYS A 473 -26.82 0.84 9.42
CA CYS A 473 -27.84 0.84 8.37
C CYS A 473 -29.13 0.07 8.72
N GLY A 474 -29.24 -0.52 9.92
CA GLY A 474 -30.43 -1.26 10.35
C GLY A 474 -30.78 -2.48 9.49
N CYS A 475 -29.78 -3.13 8.89
CA CYS A 475 -29.97 -4.25 7.98
C CYS A 475 -30.58 -5.46 8.69
N ASN A 476 -31.77 -5.88 8.25
CA ASN A 476 -32.60 -6.90 8.88
C ASN A 476 -32.79 -8.17 8.03
N ASN A 477 -31.99 -8.32 6.96
CA ASN A 477 -32.09 -9.39 5.97
C ASN A 477 -31.15 -10.58 6.24
N ILE A 478 -30.70 -10.75 7.49
CA ILE A 478 -29.88 -11.88 7.91
C ILE A 478 -30.68 -13.19 7.86
N ASN A 479 -30.18 -14.19 7.15
CA ASN A 479 -30.85 -15.47 6.95
C ASN A 479 -30.58 -16.46 8.11
N GLN A 480 -31.37 -17.54 8.17
CA GLN A 480 -31.27 -18.55 9.24
C GLN A 480 -29.91 -19.29 9.26
N PRO A 481 -29.33 -19.75 8.12
CA PRO A 481 -27.97 -20.31 8.09
C PRO A 481 -26.91 -19.38 8.68
N THR A 482 -26.97 -18.08 8.34
CA THR A 482 -26.01 -17.07 8.82
C THR A 482 -26.17 -16.82 10.31
N ASN A 483 -27.40 -16.73 10.82
CA ASN A 483 -27.66 -16.63 12.26
C ASN A 483 -27.08 -17.81 13.06
N GLN A 484 -27.22 -19.03 12.54
CA GLN A 484 -26.63 -20.23 13.16
C GLN A 484 -25.09 -20.22 13.09
N ALA A 485 -24.52 -19.80 11.96
CA ALA A 485 -23.08 -19.68 11.79
C ALA A 485 -22.47 -18.65 12.76
N ILE A 486 -23.10 -17.48 12.91
CA ILE A 486 -22.69 -16.45 13.88
C ILE A 486 -22.76 -16.97 15.31
N LEU A 487 -23.83 -17.66 15.69
CA LEU A 487 -23.94 -18.26 17.03
C LEU A 487 -22.78 -19.24 17.30
N GLY A 488 -22.43 -20.08 16.33
CA GLY A 488 -21.29 -21.01 16.41
C GLY A 488 -19.92 -20.32 16.40
N LEU A 489 -19.77 -19.19 15.69
CA LEU A 489 -18.55 -18.38 15.70
C LEU A 489 -18.36 -17.66 17.04
N ASN A 490 -19.44 -17.11 17.60
CA ASN A 490 -19.43 -16.50 18.94
C ASN A 490 -19.06 -17.51 20.03
N GLN A 491 -19.48 -18.78 19.91
CA GLN A 491 -19.04 -19.85 20.82
C GLN A 491 -17.55 -20.17 20.65
N GLN A 492 -17.04 -20.24 19.42
CA GLN A 492 -15.62 -20.48 19.14
C GLN A 492 -14.72 -19.33 19.61
N GLN A 493 -15.15 -18.06 19.46
CA GLN A 493 -14.44 -16.91 20.00
C GLN A 493 -14.28 -17.02 21.53
N ARG A 494 -15.37 -17.27 22.26
CA ARG A 494 -15.34 -17.46 23.72
C ARG A 494 -14.45 -18.64 24.14
N ALA A 495 -14.44 -19.74 23.38
CA ALA A 495 -13.61 -20.91 23.65
C ALA A 495 -12.09 -20.61 23.58
N VAL A 496 -11.69 -19.57 22.85
CA VAL A 496 -10.30 -19.09 22.77
C VAL A 496 -10.13 -17.73 23.49
N SER A 497 -10.97 -17.43 24.47
CA SER A 497 -10.91 -16.20 25.28
C SER A 497 -11.04 -14.87 24.51
N ILE A 498 -11.68 -14.86 23.33
CA ILE A 498 -12.13 -13.61 22.67
C ILE A 498 -13.56 -13.32 23.13
N GLN A 499 -13.83 -12.08 23.53
CA GLN A 499 -15.20 -11.61 23.76
C GLN A 499 -15.85 -11.22 22.41
N PRO A 500 -16.88 -11.92 21.92
CA PRO A 500 -17.55 -11.57 20.65
C PRO A 500 -18.35 -10.27 20.76
N GLN A 501 -18.71 -9.65 19.62
CA GLN A 501 -19.53 -8.42 19.59
C GLN A 501 -20.81 -8.55 20.43
N CYS A 502 -21.46 -9.73 20.38
CA CYS A 502 -22.64 -10.04 21.18
C CYS A 502 -22.47 -9.80 22.69
N ASP A 503 -21.29 -10.09 23.24
CA ASP A 503 -21.02 -9.93 24.67
C ASP A 503 -20.63 -8.48 25.02
N ILE A 504 -20.18 -7.69 24.04
CA ILE A 504 -19.68 -6.31 24.22
C ILE A 504 -20.79 -5.28 23.99
N ASN A 505 -21.52 -5.40 22.87
CA ASN A 505 -22.52 -4.42 22.43
C ASN A 505 -23.90 -5.03 22.09
N ASN A 506 -24.11 -6.32 22.35
CA ASN A 506 -25.36 -7.04 22.07
C ASN A 506 -25.77 -7.03 20.57
N THR A 507 -24.80 -6.96 19.66
CA THR A 507 -25.01 -7.09 18.21
C THR A 507 -24.42 -8.40 17.68
N LEU A 508 -24.92 -8.88 16.53
CA LEU A 508 -24.47 -10.12 15.87
C LEU A 508 -24.37 -11.32 16.84
N CYS A 509 -25.41 -11.52 17.65
CA CYS A 509 -25.48 -12.67 18.56
C CYS A 509 -25.72 -14.01 17.84
N GLY A 510 -26.36 -13.96 16.66
CA GLY A 510 -26.95 -15.13 16.02
C GLY A 510 -28.21 -15.59 16.74
N SER A 511 -28.85 -16.63 16.22
CA SER A 511 -30.04 -17.23 16.82
C SER A 511 -30.03 -18.74 16.63
N ASN A 512 -30.74 -19.44 17.51
CA ASN A 512 -31.07 -20.85 17.29
C ASN A 512 -32.02 -21.01 16.07
N PRO A 513 -32.13 -22.24 15.51
CA PRO A 513 -33.02 -22.55 14.39
C PRO A 513 -34.48 -22.17 14.63
#